data_AF-A0AAW1H7V2-F1
#
_entry.id   AF-A0AAW1H7V2-F1
#
_cell.length_a   1.000
_cell.length_b   1.000
_cell.length_c   1.000
_cell.angle_alpha   90.00
_cell.angle_beta   90.00
_cell.angle_gamma   90.00
#
_symmetry.space_group_name_H-M   'P 1'
#
loop_
_entity.id
_entity.type
_entity.pdbx_description
1 polymer ?
#
loop_
_entity_poly.entity_id
_entity_poly.type
_entity_poly.pdbx_seq_one_letter_code
_entity_poly.pdbx_strand_id
1 'polypeptide(L)' 'MSKKKVKLQYIEHDTIRRATLKKRVKCVLRKTQELSVLSDVNTCAIVYGQYDRAPIVWPSCRQKLARF' A
#
# COMPACT_ATOMS: atom_id res chain seq x y z
N MET A 1 -11.02 13.45 16.53
CA MET A 1 -12.09 13.30 15.52
C MET A 1 -12.15 11.85 15.05
N SER A 2 -13.07 11.06 15.62
CA SER A 2 -13.25 9.66 15.25
C SER A 2 -13.77 9.57 13.82
N LYS A 3 -13.02 8.93 12.92
CA LYS A 3 -13.44 8.72 11.54
C LYS A 3 -14.70 7.84 11.54
N LYS A 4 -15.72 8.21 10.76
CA LYS A 4 -16.88 7.33 10.51
C LYS A 4 -16.40 5.97 9.99
N LYS A 5 -16.98 4.88 10.49
CA LYS A 5 -16.72 3.52 10.00
C LYS A 5 -17.00 3.48 8.50
N VAL A 6 -16.02 2.99 7.73
CA VAL A 6 -16.11 2.92 6.27
C VAL A 6 -16.66 1.55 5.88
N LYS A 7 -17.53 1.49 4.86
CA LYS A 7 -17.93 0.23 4.23
C LYS A 7 -16.78 -0.31 3.38
N LEU A 8 -16.48 -1.60 3.48
CA LEU A 8 -15.42 -2.27 2.69
C LEU A 8 -15.97 -2.72 1.34
N GLN A 9 -16.26 -1.74 0.48
CA GLN A 9 -16.75 -1.96 -0.88
C GLN A 9 -16.00 -1.04 -1.85
N TYR A 10 -16.20 -1.26 -3.15
CA TYR A 10 -15.66 -0.37 -4.17
C TYR A 10 -16.22 1.06 -3.99
N ILE A 11 -15.34 2.06 -4.06
CA ILE A 11 -15.74 3.47 -3.97
C ILE A 11 -16.10 3.94 -5.37
N GLU A 12 -17.37 4.11 -5.68
CA GLU A 12 -17.82 4.49 -7.04
C GLU A 12 -17.33 5.89 -7.46
N HIS A 13 -17.33 6.84 -6.54
CA HIS A 13 -16.88 8.21 -6.80
C HIS A 13 -15.36 8.27 -7.07
N ASP A 14 -14.97 8.59 -8.31
CA ASP A 14 -13.58 8.51 -8.78
C ASP A 14 -12.60 9.39 -8.00
N THR A 15 -12.93 10.67 -7.80
CA THR A 15 -12.06 11.61 -7.07
C THR A 15 -11.78 11.14 -5.64
N ILE A 16 -12.81 10.67 -4.93
CA ILE A 16 -12.68 10.13 -3.57
C ILE A 16 -11.85 8.85 -3.61
N ARG A 17 -12.14 7.93 -4.53
CA ARG A 17 -11.41 6.68 -4.72
C ARG A 17 -9.92 6.92 -4.95
N ARG A 18 -9.55 7.84 -5.85
CA ARG A 18 -8.16 8.21 -6.14
C ARG A 18 -7.44 8.77 -4.90
N ALA A 19 -8.08 9.68 -4.18
CA ALA A 19 -7.52 10.26 -2.96
C ALA A 19 -7.35 9.22 -1.84
N THR A 20 -8.34 8.32 -1.69
CA THR A 20 -8.30 7.21 -0.73
C THR A 20 -7.20 6.21 -1.08
N LEU A 21 -7.06 5.83 -2.36
CA LEU A 21 -6.02 4.92 -2.82
C LEU A 21 -4.63 5.48 -2.46
N LYS A 22 -4.32 6.72 -2.86
CA LYS A 22 -3.02 7.36 -2.55
C LYS A 22 -2.70 7.33 -1.05
N LYS A 23 -3.68 7.64 -0.19
CA LYS A 23 -3.50 7.62 1.28
C LYS A 23 -3.31 6.20 1.82
N ARG A 24 -4.10 5.24 1.35
CA ARG A 24 -4.06 3.85 1.85
C ARG A 24 -2.81 3.12 1.40
N VAL A 25 -2.35 3.29 0.16
CA VAL A 25 -1.10 2.68 -0.32
C VAL A 25 0.08 3.15 0.52
N LYS A 26 0.20 4.46 0.75
CA LYS A 26 1.26 4.99 1.64
C LYS A 26 1.21 4.38 3.05
N CYS A 27 0.00 4.19 3.59
CA CYS A 27 -0.18 3.56 4.90
C CYS A 27 0.22 2.08 4.90
N VAL A 28 -0.22 1.32 3.89
CA VAL A 28 0.10 -0.11 3.73
C VAL A 28 1.61 -0.30 3.63
N LEU A 29 2.29 0.45 2.75
CA LEU A 29 3.74 0.35 2.60
C LEU A 29 4.48 0.63 3.91
N ARG A 30 4.05 1.66 4.66
CA ARG A 30 4.64 1.96 5.97
C ARG A 30 4.44 0.80 6.95
N LYS A 31 3.25 0.21 6.98
CA LYS A 31 2.95 -0.94 7.85
C LYS A 31 3.73 -2.19 7.44
N THR A 32 3.93 -2.43 6.15
CA THR A 32 4.79 -3.50 5.65
C THR A 32 6.25 -3.31 6.10
N GLN A 33 6.76 -2.07 6.05
CA GLN A 33 8.08 -1.74 6.58
C GLN A 33 8.18 -1.93 8.09
N GLU A 34 7.22 -1.40 8.86
CA GLU A 34 7.16 -1.58 10.32
C GLU A 34 7.13 -3.08 10.68
N LEU A 35 6.33 -3.88 9.97
CA LEU A 35 6.24 -5.33 10.17
C LEU A 35 7.56 -6.04 9.88
N SER A 36 8.23 -5.67 8.78
CA SER A 36 9.54 -6.24 8.43
C SER A 36 10.55 -6.00 9.55
N VAL A 37 10.58 -4.78 10.10
CA VAL A 37 11.54 -4.39 11.15
C VAL A 37 11.19 -5.02 12.50
N LEU A 38 9.92 -4.99 12.90
CA LEU A 38 9.51 -5.46 14.23
C LEU A 38 9.55 -6.99 14.37
N SER A 39 9.30 -7.70 13.27
CA SER A 39 9.25 -9.16 13.27
C SER A 39 10.51 -9.80 12.68
N ASP A 40 11.49 -8.99 12.24
CA ASP A 40 12.71 -9.44 11.54
C ASP A 40 12.43 -10.46 10.43
N VAL A 41 11.39 -10.17 9.64
CA VAL A 41 10.99 -11.01 8.52
C VAL A 41 11.17 -10.26 7.21
N ASN A 42 11.54 -11.01 6.17
CA ASN A 42 11.51 -10.52 4.81
C ASN A 42 10.04 -10.26 4.44
N THR A 43 9.67 -9.00 4.16
CA THR A 43 8.38 -8.66 3.55
C THR A 43 8.54 -7.84 2.26
N CYS A 44 7.56 -7.96 1.37
CA CYS A 44 7.44 -7.13 0.17
C CYS A 44 5.97 -6.80 -0.11
N ALA A 45 5.72 -5.70 -0.81
CA ALA A 45 4.39 -5.28 -1.25
C ALA A 45 4.46 -4.76 -2.69
N ILE A 46 3.53 -5.25 -3.53
CA ILE A 46 3.32 -4.79 -4.90
C ILE A 46 1.87 -4.34 -5.01
N VAL A 47 1.65 -3.09 -5.40
CA VAL A 47 0.29 -2.53 -5.54
C VAL A 47 0.07 -2.06 -6.96
N TYR A 48 -0.95 -2.63 -7.60
CA TYR A 48 -1.46 -2.18 -8.89
C TYR A 48 -2.59 -1.17 -8.66
N GLY A 49 -2.43 0.02 -9.19
CA GLY A 49 -3.44 1.07 -9.16
C GLY A 49 -3.95 1.34 -10.56
N GLN A 50 -5.27 1.44 -10.75
CA GLN A 50 -5.89 1.80 -12.03
C GLN A 50 -5.49 3.18 -12.58
N TYR A 51 -4.79 4.00 -11.80
CA TYR A 51 -4.40 5.36 -12.16
C TYR A 51 -2.91 5.51 -12.47
N ASP A 52 -2.11 4.52 -12.09
CA ASP A 52 -0.66 4.57 -12.19
C ASP A 52 -0.21 3.64 -13.33
N ARG A 53 0.70 4.11 -14.19
CA ARG A 53 1.19 3.32 -15.34
C ARG A 53 2.07 2.15 -14.91
N ALA A 54 2.66 2.23 -13.73
CA ALA A 54 3.54 1.23 -13.16
C ALA A 54 3.07 0.86 -11.75
N PRO A 55 3.27 -0.39 -11.32
CA PRO A 55 2.96 -0.78 -9.96
C PRO A 55 3.86 -0.07 -8.96
N ILE A 56 3.31 0.18 -7.78
CA ILE A 56 4.09 0.66 -6.65
C ILE A 56 4.71 -0.56 -5.97
N VAL A 57 6.04 -0.61 -5.93
CA VAL A 57 6.81 -1.74 -5.41
C VAL A 57 7.60 -1.32 -4.17
N TRP A 58 7.51 -2.12 -3.12
CA TRP A 58 8.34 -2.00 -1.93
C TRP A 58 8.84 -3.40 -1.50
N PRO A 59 10.11 -3.56 -1.11
CA PRO A 59 11.18 -2.58 -1.21
C PRO A 59 11.55 -2.32 -2.69
N SER A 60 11.82 -1.07 -3.06
CA SER A 60 12.26 -0.73 -4.43
C SER A 60 13.68 -1.22 -4.76
N CYS A 61 14.43 -1.62 -3.73
CA CYS A 61 15.76 -2.21 -3.88
C CYS A 61 15.65 -3.64 -4.42
N ARG A 62 16.11 -3.84 -5.66
CA ARG A 62 16.08 -5.14 -6.35
C ARG A 62 16.81 -6.25 -5.57
N GLN A 63 17.87 -5.93 -4.84
CA GLN A 63 18.58 -6.91 -3.99
C GLN A 63 17.75 -7.40 -2.80
N LYS A 64 16.86 -6.57 -2.25
CA LYS A 64 15.93 -7.02 -1.20
C LYS A 64 14.80 -7.87 -1.77
N LEU A 65 14.37 -7.59 -3.00
CA LEU A 65 13.39 -8.43 -3.71
C LEU A 65 13.97 -9.78 -4.14
N ALA A 66 15.24 -9.86 -4.52
CA ALA A 66 15.90 -11.09 -4.96
C ALA A 66 16.17 -12.12 -3.82
N ARG A 67 15.87 -11.74 -2.57
CA ARG A 67 15.95 -12.65 -1.40
C ARG A 67 14.63 -13.40 -1.16
N PHE A 68 13.62 -13.17 -2.00
CA PHE A 68 12.33 -13.86 -2.00
C PHE A 68 12.24 -14.79 -3.20
#